data_AF-A0A076KSJ8-F1
#
_entry.id   AF-A0A076KSJ8-F1
#
_cell.length_a   1.000
_cell.length_b   1.000
_cell.length_c   1.000
_cell.angle_alpha   90.00
_cell.angle_beta   90.00
_cell.angle_gamma   90.00
#
_symmetry.space_group_name_H-M   'P 1'
#
loop_
_entity.id
_entity.type
_entity.pdbx_description
1 polymer ?
#
loop_
_entity_poly.entity_id
_entity_poly.type
_entity_poly.pdbx_seq_one_letter_code
_entity_poly.pdbx_strand_id
1 'polypeptide(L)'
;YHNAASCQWEGTGVQHFHHGFYDLGLQNTKDLNHGAAQVRMIEEGLSFAAISDGPKPMTVLDVGCGIGGSSRYLAKKYGATVTGITLSVVEANKAIDLTAAEGLADKVKFIVADALDQPFPDGQF
;
A
#
# COMPACT_ATOMS: atom_id res chain seq x y z
N TYR A 1 18.53 -3.98 6.34
CA TYR A 1 17.58 -3.63 7.42
C TYR A 1 16.16 -4.08 7.10
N HIS A 2 15.54 -3.67 5.98
CA HIS A 2 14.16 -4.08 5.62
C HIS A 2 13.91 -5.59 5.65
N ASN A 3 14.71 -6.40 4.95
CA ASN A 3 14.50 -7.86 4.90
C ASN A 3 14.50 -8.56 6.28
N ALA A 4 15.29 -8.06 7.24
CA ALA A 4 15.35 -8.64 8.58
C ALA A 4 14.15 -8.24 9.44
N ALA A 5 13.63 -7.01 9.26
CA ALA A 5 12.41 -6.57 9.93
C ALA A 5 11.19 -7.31 9.36
N SER A 6 11.03 -7.41 8.03
CA SER A 6 9.87 -8.04 7.38
C SER A 6 9.65 -9.50 7.82
N CYS A 7 10.73 -10.24 8.10
CA CYS A 7 10.69 -11.62 8.60
C CYS A 7 10.12 -11.73 10.03
N GLN A 8 10.27 -10.71 10.88
CA GLN A 8 9.72 -10.71 12.25
C GLN A 8 8.20 -10.46 12.32
N TRP A 9 7.56 -10.04 11.22
CA TRP A 9 6.13 -9.68 11.19
C TRP A 9 5.23 -10.77 10.60
N GLU A 10 5.79 -11.89 10.15
CA GLU A 10 5.03 -13.04 9.67
C GLU A 10 4.15 -13.61 10.80
N GLY A 11 2.82 -13.58 10.63
CA GLY A 11 1.83 -14.07 11.60
C GLY A 11 1.06 -12.99 12.37
N THR A 12 1.38 -11.71 12.19
CA THR A 12 0.71 -10.59 12.89
C THR A 12 -0.57 -10.08 12.21
N GLY A 13 -0.84 -10.50 10.97
CA GLY A 13 -1.96 -10.00 10.17
C GLY A 13 -1.78 -8.56 9.64
N VAL A 14 -0.60 -7.96 9.82
CA VAL A 14 -0.29 -6.61 9.33
C VAL A 14 -0.31 -6.59 7.79
N GLN A 15 -1.01 -5.61 7.23
CA GLN A 15 -1.11 -5.40 5.78
C GLN A 15 -0.29 -4.19 5.30
N HIS A 16 0.09 -3.28 6.19
CA HIS A 16 0.73 -2.02 5.85
C HIS A 16 2.00 -1.78 6.69
N PHE A 17 3.06 -1.30 6.06
CA PHE A 17 4.32 -0.92 6.74
C PHE A 17 4.42 0.59 6.93
N HIS A 18 3.41 1.17 7.59
CA HIS A 18 3.43 2.56 8.03
C HIS A 18 2.59 2.72 9.31
N HIS A 19 2.77 3.85 9.99
CA HIS A 19 1.94 4.19 11.14
C HIS A 19 0.49 4.50 10.72
N GLY A 20 -0.43 4.37 11.66
CA GLY A 20 -1.82 4.79 11.49
C GLY A 20 -2.04 6.27 11.82
N PHE A 21 -3.14 6.83 11.32
CA PHE A 21 -3.63 8.15 11.70
C PHE A 21 -4.69 7.99 12.80
N TYR A 22 -4.50 8.67 13.93
CA TYR A 22 -5.37 8.62 15.10
C TYR A 22 -5.85 10.04 15.41
N ASP A 23 -7.17 10.27 15.50
CA ASP A 23 -7.68 11.62 15.78
C ASP A 23 -7.33 12.05 17.22
N LEU A 24 -7.01 13.34 17.39
CA LEU A 24 -6.67 13.90 18.70
C LEU A 24 -7.93 13.99 19.57
N GLY A 25 -7.90 13.33 20.74
CA GLY A 25 -9.00 13.38 21.73
C GLY A 25 -9.90 12.15 21.80
N LEU A 26 -9.58 11.08 21.07
CA LEU A 26 -10.32 9.82 21.12
C LEU A 26 -10.14 9.15 22.50
N GLN A 27 -11.18 9.20 23.33
CA GLN A 27 -11.26 8.47 24.61
C GLN A 27 -11.77 7.03 24.45
N ASN A 28 -12.06 6.58 23.22
CA ASN A 28 -12.72 5.30 22.97
C ASN A 28 -11.79 4.27 22.32
N THR A 29 -11.82 3.04 22.85
CA THR A 29 -10.85 1.99 22.54
C THR A 29 -11.02 1.35 21.16
N LYS A 30 -12.12 1.62 20.44
CA LYS A 30 -12.32 1.17 19.05
C LYS A 30 -11.41 1.89 18.05
N ASP A 31 -11.01 3.11 18.36
CA ASP A 31 -10.09 3.90 17.52
C ASP A 31 -8.61 3.52 17.75
N LEU A 32 -8.35 2.56 18.64
CA LEU A 32 -7.03 1.94 18.84
C LEU A 32 -6.78 0.77 17.87
N ASN A 33 -7.71 0.47 16.95
CA ASN A 33 -7.49 -0.56 15.95
C ASN A 33 -6.42 -0.11 14.95
N HIS A 34 -5.22 -0.67 15.09
CA HIS A 34 -4.06 -0.32 14.30
C HIS A 34 -4.29 -0.43 12.79
N GLY A 35 -4.98 -1.48 12.34
CA GLY A 35 -5.27 -1.68 10.92
C GLY A 35 -6.22 -0.61 10.37
N ALA A 36 -7.25 -0.24 11.13
CA ALA A 36 -8.16 0.83 10.75
C ALA A 36 -7.45 2.20 10.70
N ALA A 37 -6.56 2.46 11.66
CA ALA A 37 -5.75 3.68 11.66
C ALA A 37 -4.77 3.73 10.48
N GLN A 38 -4.19 2.59 10.07
CA GLN A 38 -3.37 2.51 8.85
C GLN A 38 -4.21 2.83 7.61
N VAL A 39 -5.39 2.24 7.46
CA VAL A 39 -6.30 2.60 6.36
C VAL A 39 -6.65 4.08 6.39
N ARG A 40 -6.92 4.66 7.58
CA ARG A 40 -7.18 6.10 7.73
C ARG A 40 -5.99 6.95 7.27
N MET A 41 -4.76 6.55 7.56
CA MET A 41 -3.58 7.27 7.05
C MET A 41 -3.54 7.31 5.51
N ILE A 42 -3.96 6.23 4.83
CA ILE A 42 -4.08 6.23 3.36
C ILE A 42 -5.14 7.24 2.91
N GLU A 43 -6.29 7.28 3.57
CA GLU A 43 -7.36 8.23 3.27
C GLU A 43 -6.95 9.69 3.44
N GLU A 44 -6.23 10.02 4.52
CA GLU A 44 -5.71 11.38 4.73
C GLU A 44 -4.70 11.76 3.64
N GLY A 45 -3.82 10.84 3.23
CA GLY A 45 -2.91 11.06 2.10
C GLY A 45 -3.66 11.32 0.79
N LEU A 46 -4.72 10.57 0.51
CA LEU A 46 -5.59 10.77 -0.67
C LEU A 46 -6.33 12.11 -0.61
N SER A 47 -6.79 12.52 0.56
CA SER A 47 -7.43 13.83 0.76
C SER A 47 -6.45 14.96 0.55
N PHE A 48 -5.24 14.86 1.12
CA PHE A 48 -4.16 15.82 0.92
C PHE A 48 -3.80 15.99 -0.56
N ALA A 49 -3.80 14.89 -1.33
CA ALA A 49 -3.58 14.90 -2.77
C ALA A 49 -4.81 15.36 -3.59
N ALA A 50 -5.88 15.82 -2.94
CA ALA A 50 -7.17 16.21 -3.54
C ALA A 50 -7.85 15.11 -4.39
N ILE A 51 -7.51 13.84 -4.17
CA ILE A 51 -8.11 12.69 -4.87
C ILE A 51 -9.50 12.37 -4.34
N SER A 52 -9.80 12.70 -3.08
CA SER A 52 -11.12 12.43 -2.47
C SER A 52 -12.26 13.14 -3.20
N ASP A 53 -12.04 14.37 -3.65
CA ASP A 53 -13.02 15.19 -4.38
C ASP A 53 -12.72 15.31 -5.88
N GLY A 54 -11.52 14.89 -6.31
CA GLY A 54 -11.06 14.97 -7.70
C GLY A 54 -11.30 13.70 -8.53
N PRO A 55 -10.76 13.68 -9.77
CA PRO A 55 -10.75 12.52 -10.65
C PRO A 55 -10.12 11.31 -9.96
N LYS A 56 -10.75 10.14 -10.09
CA LYS A 56 -10.23 8.92 -9.47
C LYS A 56 -9.10 8.34 -10.30
N PRO A 57 -8.00 7.88 -9.67
CA PRO A 57 -6.88 7.35 -10.42
C PRO A 57 -7.28 6.03 -11.10
N MET A 58 -6.97 5.91 -12.38
CA MET A 58 -7.17 4.68 -13.15
C MET A 58 -5.92 3.81 -13.16
N THR A 59 -4.75 4.41 -13.05
CA THR A 59 -3.44 3.74 -13.02
C THR A 59 -2.59 4.39 -11.93
N VAL A 60 -1.91 3.59 -11.12
CA VAL A 60 -1.13 4.08 -9.96
C VAL A 60 0.23 3.38 -9.90
N LEU A 61 1.27 4.16 -9.63
CA LEU A 61 2.56 3.66 -9.18
C LEU A 61 2.69 3.85 -7.66
N ASP A 62 2.89 2.76 -6.92
CA ASP A 62 3.10 2.75 -5.46
C ASP A 62 4.59 2.54 -5.15
N VAL A 63 5.30 3.63 -4.87
CA VAL A 63 6.76 3.66 -4.66
C VAL A 63 7.09 3.36 -3.21
N GLY A 64 7.80 2.25 -2.95
CA GLY A 64 8.03 1.77 -1.59
C GLY A 64 6.82 1.02 -1.04
N CYS A 65 6.22 0.14 -1.85
CA CYS A 65 4.92 -0.47 -1.57
C CYS A 65 4.88 -1.44 -0.38
N GLY A 66 6.03 -1.84 0.17
CA GLY A 66 6.13 -2.89 1.17
C GLY A 66 5.45 -4.18 0.71
N ILE A 67 4.62 -4.78 1.57
CA ILE A 67 3.80 -5.97 1.25
C ILE A 67 2.47 -5.66 0.53
N GLY A 68 2.32 -4.44 0.02
CA GLY A 68 1.28 -4.09 -0.95
C GLY A 68 -0.11 -3.78 -0.39
N GLY A 69 -0.25 -3.53 0.92
CA GLY A 69 -1.56 -3.22 1.51
C GLY A 69 -2.20 -1.96 0.92
N SER A 70 -1.43 -0.88 0.74
CA SER A 70 -1.90 0.36 0.07
C SER A 70 -2.27 0.09 -1.39
N SER A 71 -1.44 -0.68 -2.10
CA SER A 71 -1.67 -1.02 -3.50
C SER A 71 -3.00 -1.78 -3.69
N ARG A 72 -3.24 -2.81 -2.87
CA ARG A 72 -4.52 -3.56 -2.87
C ARG A 72 -5.70 -2.69 -2.45
N TYR A 73 -5.50 -1.82 -1.48
CA TYR A 73 -6.54 -0.89 -1.02
C TYR A 73 -7.00 0.03 -2.16
N LEU A 74 -6.06 0.65 -2.88
CA LEU A 74 -6.37 1.55 -3.99
C LEU A 74 -7.06 0.83 -5.16
N ALA A 75 -6.63 -0.39 -5.48
CA ALA A 75 -7.28 -1.21 -6.50
C ALA A 75 -8.74 -1.54 -6.13
N LYS A 76 -9.00 -1.92 -4.88
CA LYS A 76 -10.37 -2.19 -4.39
C LYS A 76 -11.23 -0.93 -4.36
N LYS A 77 -10.67 0.18 -3.90
CA LYS A 77 -11.42 1.43 -3.71
C LYS A 77 -11.81 2.08 -5.04
N TYR A 78 -10.89 2.12 -6.00
CA TYR A 78 -11.06 2.88 -7.25
C TYR A 78 -11.16 2.01 -8.50
N GLY A 79 -10.98 0.69 -8.40
CA GLY A 79 -10.87 -0.19 -9.57
C GLY A 79 -9.58 0.01 -10.38
N ALA A 80 -8.62 0.75 -9.81
CA ALA A 80 -7.37 1.14 -10.44
C ALA A 80 -6.48 -0.07 -10.73
N THR A 81 -5.67 0.03 -11.78
CA THR A 81 -4.52 -0.86 -11.99
C THR A 81 -3.33 -0.27 -11.24
N VAL A 82 -2.71 -1.06 -10.37
CA VAL A 82 -1.62 -0.59 -9.49
C VAL A 82 -0.34 -1.38 -9.76
N THR A 83 0.76 -0.67 -9.96
CA THR A 83 2.10 -1.25 -9.97
C THR A 83 2.82 -0.79 -8.70
N GLY A 84 3.20 -1.70 -7.82
CA GLY A 84 4.03 -1.42 -6.65
C GLY A 84 5.50 -1.71 -6.92
N ILE A 85 6.39 -0.85 -6.43
CA ILE A 85 7.83 -1.10 -6.44
C ILE A 85 8.43 -1.09 -5.03
N THR A 86 9.37 -2.01 -4.77
CA THR A 86 10.17 -2.06 -3.55
C THR A 86 11.57 -2.57 -3.87
N LEU A 87 12.57 -2.19 -3.08
CA LEU A 87 13.93 -2.76 -3.17
C LEU A 87 14.01 -4.18 -2.57
N SER A 88 13.01 -4.60 -1.79
CA SER A 88 13.02 -5.90 -1.11
C SER A 88 12.33 -6.99 -1.93
N VAL A 89 13.12 -7.99 -2.35
CA VAL A 89 12.59 -9.22 -2.97
C VAL A 89 11.60 -9.95 -2.05
N VAL A 90 11.84 -9.94 -0.74
CA VAL A 90 10.98 -10.61 0.25
C VAL A 90 9.61 -9.92 0.33
N GLU A 91 9.59 -8.59 0.39
CA GLU A 91 8.34 -7.82 0.42
C GLU A 91 7.57 -7.95 -0.89
N ALA A 92 8.26 -7.90 -2.04
CA ALA A 92 7.63 -8.08 -3.35
C ALA A 92 6.96 -9.45 -3.49
N ASN A 93 7.67 -10.53 -3.13
CA ASN A 93 7.10 -11.88 -3.16
C ASN A 93 5.88 -12.00 -2.23
N LYS A 94 5.99 -11.47 -1.01
CA LYS A 94 4.87 -11.49 -0.06
C LYS A 94 3.68 -10.67 -0.56
N ALA A 95 3.93 -9.51 -1.19
CA ALA A 95 2.90 -8.68 -1.79
C ALA A 95 2.16 -9.41 -2.92
N ILE A 96 2.89 -10.15 -3.76
CA ILE A 96 2.33 -10.99 -4.82
C ILE A 96 1.43 -12.06 -4.21
N ASP A 97 1.91 -12.81 -3.23
CA ASP A 97 1.15 -13.90 -2.60
C ASP A 97 -0.15 -13.41 -1.95
N LEU A 98 -0.06 -12.32 -1.16
CA LEU A 98 -1.24 -11.72 -0.51
C LEU A 98 -2.23 -11.16 -1.53
N THR A 99 -1.75 -10.62 -2.64
CA THR A 99 -2.58 -10.08 -3.72
C THR A 99 -3.29 -11.16 -4.51
N ALA A 100 -2.61 -12.28 -4.78
CA ALA A 100 -3.22 -13.45 -5.37
C ALA A 100 -4.29 -14.05 -4.44
N ALA A 101 -4.00 -14.14 -3.13
CA ALA A 101 -4.96 -14.62 -2.14
C ALA A 101 -6.23 -13.76 -2.03
N GLU A 102 -6.12 -12.46 -2.30
CA GLU A 102 -7.27 -11.54 -2.35
C GLU A 102 -7.94 -11.46 -3.74
N GLY A 103 -7.49 -12.23 -4.73
CA GLY A 103 -8.07 -12.29 -6.08
C GLY A 103 -7.83 -11.03 -6.92
N LEU A 104 -6.74 -10.29 -6.65
CA LEU A 104 -6.43 -9.00 -7.29
C LEU A 104 -5.23 -9.05 -8.25
N ALA A 105 -4.74 -10.25 -8.60
CA ALA A 105 -3.53 -10.42 -9.40
C ALA A 105 -3.64 -9.86 -10.83
N ASP A 106 -4.86 -9.64 -11.34
CA ASP A 106 -5.14 -8.99 -12.61
C ASP A 106 -5.03 -7.46 -12.54
N LYS A 107 -5.20 -6.88 -11.34
CA LYS A 107 -5.21 -5.43 -11.10
C LYS A 107 -3.95 -4.90 -10.44
N VAL A 108 -3.27 -5.70 -9.63
CA VAL A 108 -2.13 -5.24 -8.82
C VAL A 108 -0.91 -6.12 -9.09
N LYS A 109 0.20 -5.46 -9.43
CA LYS A 109 1.49 -6.12 -9.71
C LYS A 109 2.59 -5.50 -8.86
N PHE A 110 3.62 -6.29 -8.55
CA PHE A 110 4.78 -5.84 -7.78
C PHE A 110 6.07 -6.15 -8.51
N ILE A 111 7.01 -5.20 -8.48
CA ILE A 111 8.30 -5.30 -9.14
C ILE A 111 9.39 -4.93 -8.14
N VAL A 112 10.51 -5.66 -8.15
CA VAL A 112 11.71 -5.25 -7.43
C VAL A 112 12.43 -4.21 -8.28
N ALA A 113 12.41 -2.94 -7.86
CA ALA A 113 12.99 -1.83 -8.61
C ALA A 113 13.47 -0.71 -7.67
N ASP A 114 14.45 0.06 -8.14
CA ASP A 114 14.93 1.26 -7.46
C ASP A 114 14.03 2.45 -7.82
N ALA A 115 13.58 3.18 -6.81
CA ALA A 115 12.78 4.39 -7.00
C ALA A 115 13.57 5.52 -7.69
N LEU A 116 14.90 5.49 -7.60
CA LEU A 116 15.79 6.48 -8.23
C LEU A 116 16.17 6.12 -9.68
N ASP A 117 15.90 4.89 -10.11
CA ASP A 117 16.16 4.38 -11.46
C ASP A 117 15.01 3.45 -11.89
N GLN A 118 13.88 4.05 -12.24
CA GLN A 118 12.63 3.34 -12.45
C GLN A 118 12.54 2.74 -13.86
N PRO A 119 12.05 1.50 -14.01
CA PRO A 119 11.97 0.81 -15.31
C PRO A 119 10.70 1.18 -16.10
N PHE A 120 10.26 2.45 -16.03
CA PHE A 120 9.01 2.91 -16.63
C PHE A 120 9.27 4.07 -17.60
N PRO A 121 8.63 4.11 -18.78
CA PRO A 121 8.65 5.28 -19.64
C PRO A 121 7.97 6.50 -19.00
N ASP A 122 8.40 7.68 -19.43
CA ASP A 122 7.78 8.95 -19.04
C ASP A 122 6.27 8.98 -19.38
N GLY A 123 5.47 9.51 -18.46
CA GLY A 123 4.03 9.71 -18.64
C GLY A 123 3.19 8.43 -18.63
N GLN A 124 3.73 7.30 -18.16
CA GLN A 124 2.98 6.04 -18.06
C GLN A 124 1.86 6.05 -17.02
N PHE A 125 1.98 6.85 -15.95
CA PHE A 125 1.07 6.89 -14.78
C PHE A 125 0.45 8.27 -14.60
#